data_AF-A0A0F4YMR7-F1
#
_entry.id   AF-A0A0F4YMR7-F1
#
_cell.length_a   1.000
_cell.length_b   1.000
_cell.length_c   1.000
_cell.angle_alpha   90.00
_cell.angle_beta   90.00
_cell.angle_gamma   90.00
#
_symmetry.space_group_name_H-M   'P 1'
#
loop_
_entity.id
_entity.type
_entity.pdbx_description
1 polymer ?
#
loop_
_entity_poly.entity_id
_entity_poly.type
_entity_poly.pdbx_seq_one_letter_code
_entity_poly.pdbx_strand_id
1 'polypeptide(L)'
;MPSKKPFKAVIVGGSIAGLSLANMLQKNGIDYVVLKAYPDIKAGTLTSVFREHNSYLVMGGLHDRVFWFHFFNIGQRVYSPNIPRYTKDDQTRRLKEHENDPIMPGLTFGDLVRNRVTSNMTALPEYAYEKWSYGRIITIGDAAHKFEPITGHGGNSAIETAAVLVNSLVMELKLSSCGTLTASQVKSIFDEVQRIRLARARKLIAQSHEQQRTEAMETPFISSLH
;
A
#
# COMPACT_ATOMS: atom_id res chain seq x y z
N MET A 1 44.26 -21.53 9.37
CA MET A 1 42.80 -21.63 9.59
C MET A 1 42.10 -20.94 8.42
N PRO A 2 41.08 -21.54 7.78
CA PRO A 2 40.38 -20.86 6.69
C PRO A 2 39.59 -19.68 7.26
N SER A 3 39.86 -18.49 6.72
CA SER A 3 39.11 -17.26 7.00
C SER A 3 37.63 -17.48 6.66
N LYS A 4 36.75 -17.42 7.67
CA LYS A 4 35.29 -17.45 7.47
C LYS A 4 34.89 -16.21 6.69
N LYS A 5 34.41 -16.38 5.46
CA LYS A 5 33.84 -15.28 4.68
C LYS A 5 32.66 -14.67 5.46
N PRO A 6 32.54 -13.33 5.51
CA PRO A 6 31.37 -12.68 6.10
C PRO A 6 30.09 -13.10 5.35
N PHE A 7 29.01 -13.33 6.10
CA PHE A 7 27.72 -13.74 5.56
C PHE A 7 27.09 -12.58 4.78
N LYS A 8 26.63 -12.87 3.55
CA LYS A 8 25.99 -11.89 2.65
C LYS A 8 24.72 -12.48 2.05
N ALA A 9 23.60 -11.76 2.13
CA ALA A 9 22.34 -12.17 1.54
C ALA A 9 22.17 -11.62 0.11
N VAL A 10 21.60 -12.42 -0.79
CA VAL A 10 21.18 -11.95 -2.13
C VAL A 10 19.65 -11.93 -2.16
N ILE A 11 19.08 -10.76 -2.41
CA ILE A 11 17.64 -10.57 -2.54
C ILE A 11 17.34 -10.37 -4.02
N VAL A 12 16.59 -11.29 -4.63
CA VAL A 12 16.19 -11.20 -6.03
C VAL A 12 14.77 -10.65 -6.09
N GLY A 13 14.62 -9.42 -6.61
CA GLY A 13 13.34 -8.73 -6.73
C GLY A 13 13.20 -7.56 -5.75
N GLY A 14 12.91 -6.38 -6.28
CA GLY A 14 12.67 -5.14 -5.52
C GLY A 14 11.19 -4.93 -5.15
N SER A 15 10.44 -6.01 -4.89
CA SER A 15 9.08 -5.88 -4.37
C SER A 15 9.11 -5.43 -2.90
N ILE A 16 7.94 -5.08 -2.35
CA ILE A 16 7.83 -4.67 -0.96
C ILE A 16 8.40 -5.71 0.03
N ALA A 17 8.24 -7.01 -0.27
CA ALA A 17 8.81 -8.07 0.55
C ALA A 17 10.35 -8.08 0.46
N GLY A 18 10.91 -7.88 -0.74
CA GLY A 18 12.36 -7.82 -0.95
C GLY A 18 13.01 -6.62 -0.27
N LEU A 19 12.40 -5.43 -0.38
CA LEU A 19 12.92 -4.21 0.26
C LEU A 19 12.71 -4.21 1.78
N SER A 20 11.61 -4.79 2.26
CA SER A 20 11.40 -5.00 3.70
C SER A 20 12.47 -5.93 4.29
N LEU A 21 12.79 -7.03 3.59
CA LEU A 21 13.87 -7.93 3.98
C LEU A 21 15.23 -7.21 3.96
N ALA A 22 15.51 -6.44 2.91
CA ALA A 22 16.73 -5.63 2.81
C ALA A 22 16.89 -4.67 4.00
N ASN A 23 15.84 -3.94 4.36
CA ASN A 23 15.83 -3.02 5.50
C ASN A 23 16.03 -3.76 6.83
N MET A 24 15.41 -4.92 7.02
CA MET A 24 15.62 -5.76 8.20
C MET A 24 17.08 -6.23 8.30
N LEU A 25 17.69 -6.66 7.19
CA LEU A 25 19.10 -7.07 7.17
C LEU A 25 20.04 -5.89 7.47
N GLN A 26 19.77 -4.72 6.89
CA GLN A 26 20.54 -3.49 7.15
C GLN A 26 20.53 -3.11 8.63
N LYS A 27 19.35 -3.09 9.26
CA LYS A 27 19.18 -2.75 10.69
C LYS A 27 19.91 -3.71 11.64
N ASN A 28 20.18 -4.93 11.19
CA ASN A 28 20.89 -5.95 11.97
C ASN A 28 22.37 -6.09 11.58
N GLY A 29 22.91 -5.15 10.78
CA GLY A 29 24.32 -5.16 10.37
C GLY A 29 24.69 -6.33 9.46
N ILE A 30 23.72 -6.91 8.75
CA ILE A 30 23.94 -8.01 7.81
C ILE A 30 24.13 -7.44 6.41
N ASP A 31 25.24 -7.78 5.75
CA ASP A 31 25.53 -7.37 4.38
C ASP A 31 24.56 -8.04 3.39
N TYR A 32 24.10 -7.30 2.38
CA TYR A 32 23.17 -7.80 1.38
C TYR A 32 23.38 -7.12 0.02
N VAL A 33 22.83 -7.73 -1.03
CA VAL A 33 22.66 -7.10 -2.34
C VAL A 33 21.24 -7.34 -2.82
N VAL A 34 20.59 -6.28 -3.29
CA VAL A 34 19.28 -6.38 -3.96
C VAL A 34 19.53 -6.37 -5.46
N LEU A 35 19.15 -7.45 -6.14
CA LEU A 35 19.25 -7.57 -7.58
C LEU A 35 17.87 -7.31 -8.19
N LYS A 36 17.83 -6.31 -9.07
CA LYS A 36 16.68 -6.03 -9.92
C LYS A 36 17.20 -5.77 -11.33
N ALA A 37 16.84 -6.63 -12.26
CA ALA A 37 17.17 -6.44 -13.65
C ALA A 37 15.88 -6.44 -14.44
N TYR A 38 15.56 -5.36 -15.17
CA TYR A 38 14.97 -5.37 -16.51
C TYR A 38 15.15 -3.98 -17.15
N PRO A 39 15.55 -3.88 -18.44
CA PRO A 39 15.52 -2.63 -19.21
C PRO A 39 14.09 -2.21 -19.60
N ASP A 40 13.11 -3.11 -19.43
CA ASP A 40 11.70 -2.91 -19.80
C ASP A 40 10.74 -3.20 -18.63
N ILE A 41 9.54 -2.60 -18.65
CA ILE A 41 8.46 -2.89 -17.71
C ILE A 41 7.70 -4.14 -18.20
N LYS A 42 8.16 -5.33 -17.79
CA LYS A 42 7.51 -6.61 -18.16
C LYS A 42 6.31 -6.93 -17.27
N ALA A 43 5.38 -7.72 -17.78
CA ALA A 43 4.27 -8.27 -16.99
C ALA A 43 4.80 -8.93 -15.69
N GLY A 44 4.18 -8.61 -14.55
CA GLY A 44 4.57 -9.10 -13.23
C GLY A 44 5.71 -8.32 -12.57
N THR A 45 6.23 -7.27 -13.19
CA THR A 45 7.22 -6.39 -12.56
C THR A 45 6.57 -5.32 -11.67
N LEU A 46 7.25 -4.98 -10.57
CA LEU A 46 6.90 -3.89 -9.67
C LEU A 46 8.13 -3.00 -9.46
N THR A 47 7.98 -1.71 -9.69
CA THR A 47 9.03 -0.70 -9.59
C THR A 47 8.61 0.49 -8.76
N SER A 48 9.19 0.61 -7.58
CA SER A 48 9.19 1.86 -6.82
C SER A 48 10.34 2.75 -7.26
N VAL A 49 10.07 4.03 -7.47
CA VAL A 49 11.06 5.08 -7.74
C VAL A 49 11.00 6.06 -6.57
N PHE A 50 12.10 6.13 -5.82
CA PHE A 50 12.19 6.95 -4.62
C PHE A 50 12.70 8.33 -5.01
N ARG A 51 12.08 9.40 -4.52
CA ARG A 51 12.46 10.79 -4.81
C ARG A 51 12.15 11.70 -3.64
N GLU A 52 12.71 12.90 -3.63
CA GLU A 52 12.34 13.92 -2.64
C GLU A 52 10.90 14.38 -2.83
N HIS A 53 10.10 14.29 -1.77
CA HIS A 53 8.71 14.76 -1.65
C HIS A 53 7.67 14.07 -2.53
N ASN A 54 8.07 13.09 -3.35
CA ASN A 54 7.19 12.26 -4.16
C ASN A 54 7.80 10.88 -4.43
N SER A 55 7.00 9.95 -4.92
CA SER A 55 7.43 8.62 -5.32
C SER A 55 6.57 8.09 -6.46
N TYR A 56 7.10 7.11 -7.18
CA TYR A 56 6.35 6.39 -8.20
C TYR A 56 6.25 4.91 -7.87
N LEU A 57 5.10 4.32 -8.15
CA LEU A 57 4.92 2.87 -8.20
C LEU A 57 4.49 2.49 -9.61
N VAL A 58 5.31 1.71 -10.31
CA VAL A 58 5.10 1.31 -11.71
C VAL A 58 5.02 -0.21 -11.80
N MET A 59 3.99 -0.72 -12.46
CA MET A 59 3.65 -2.12 -12.54
C MET A 59 3.45 -2.55 -14.00
N GLY A 60 4.13 -3.62 -14.41
CA GLY A 60 3.86 -4.26 -15.68
C GLY A 60 2.68 -5.24 -15.57
N GLY A 61 1.66 -5.02 -16.39
CA GLY A 61 0.51 -5.89 -16.57
C GLY A 61 0.61 -6.74 -17.83
N LEU A 62 -0.39 -7.60 -18.03
CA LEU A 62 -0.55 -8.38 -19.26
C LEU A 62 -0.86 -7.46 -20.45
N HIS A 63 -0.57 -7.95 -21.67
CA HIS A 63 -0.86 -7.24 -22.93
C HIS A 63 -0.21 -5.84 -22.99
N ASP A 64 1.05 -5.75 -22.59
CA ASP A 64 1.85 -4.51 -22.61
C ASP A 64 1.24 -3.34 -21.84
N ARG A 65 0.35 -3.63 -20.89
CA ARG A 65 -0.25 -2.62 -20.02
C ARG A 65 0.73 -2.23 -18.94
N VAL A 66 0.88 -0.93 -18.71
CA VAL A 66 1.59 -0.40 -17.55
C VAL A 66 0.60 0.31 -16.65
N PHE A 67 0.63 -0.03 -15.36
CA PHE A 67 -0.07 0.70 -14.32
C PHE A 67 0.94 1.53 -13.56
N TRP A 68 0.58 2.76 -13.24
CA TRP A 68 1.48 3.66 -12.51
C TRP A 68 0.72 4.49 -11.50
N PHE A 69 1.39 4.81 -10.41
CA PHE A 69 0.96 5.75 -9.40
C PHE A 69 2.07 6.77 -9.21
N HIS A 70 1.70 8.04 -9.12
CA HIS A 70 2.58 9.12 -8.69
C HIS A 70 2.03 9.65 -7.36
N PHE A 71 2.70 9.31 -6.27
CA PHE A 71 2.34 9.72 -4.93
C PHE A 71 3.13 10.96 -4.56
N PHE A 72 2.47 11.95 -3.98
CA PHE A 72 3.13 13.20 -3.57
C PHE A 72 2.51 13.73 -2.28
N ASN A 73 3.33 14.40 -1.48
CA ASN A 73 2.87 15.04 -0.27
C ASN A 73 2.17 16.37 -0.60
N ILE A 74 1.04 16.65 0.08
CA ILE A 74 0.31 17.91 -0.03
C ILE A 74 0.81 18.98 0.95
N GLY A 75 1.89 18.71 1.69
CA GLY A 75 2.59 19.62 2.61
C GLY A 75 1.92 19.77 3.98
N GLN A 76 0.66 19.38 4.12
CA GLN A 76 -0.09 19.51 5.38
C GLN A 76 -1.05 18.35 5.60
N ARG A 77 -1.29 18.01 6.87
CA ARG A 77 -2.34 17.05 7.24
C ARG A 77 -3.70 17.74 7.20
N VAL A 78 -4.63 17.14 6.47
CA VAL A 78 -6.02 17.61 6.37
C VAL A 78 -6.98 16.55 6.89
N TYR A 79 -8.15 16.98 7.37
CA TYR A 79 -9.21 16.11 7.86
C TYR A 79 -10.53 16.43 7.16
N SER A 80 -11.46 15.48 7.18
CA SER A 80 -12.83 15.71 6.70
C SER A 80 -13.47 16.90 7.43
N PRO A 81 -14.19 17.81 6.73
CA PRO A 81 -14.58 17.76 5.32
C PRO A 81 -13.56 18.42 4.35
N ASN A 82 -12.41 18.88 4.83
CA ASN A 82 -11.45 19.70 4.07
C ASN A 82 -10.49 18.88 3.18
N ILE A 83 -10.84 17.64 2.84
CA ILE A 83 -10.02 16.79 1.96
C ILE A 83 -10.09 17.36 0.54
N PRO A 84 -8.94 17.68 -0.10
CA PRO A 84 -8.94 18.32 -1.40
C PRO A 84 -9.55 17.42 -2.46
N ARG A 85 -10.26 18.04 -3.41
CA ARG A 85 -10.69 17.43 -4.66
C ARG A 85 -9.90 18.05 -5.78
N TYR A 86 -9.51 17.24 -6.73
CA TYR A 86 -8.64 17.65 -7.81
C TYR A 86 -9.41 17.71 -9.13
N THR A 87 -9.18 18.78 -9.88
CA THR A 87 -9.72 18.96 -11.22
C THR A 87 -8.85 18.24 -12.25
N LYS A 88 -9.33 18.17 -13.50
CA LYS A 88 -8.51 17.72 -14.62
C LYS A 88 -7.36 18.68 -14.95
N ASP A 89 -7.51 19.97 -14.63
CA ASP A 89 -6.45 20.95 -14.80
C ASP A 89 -5.35 20.75 -13.76
N ASP A 90 -5.71 20.48 -12.50
CA ASP A 90 -4.74 20.11 -11.46
C ASP A 90 -3.95 18.86 -11.86
N GLN A 91 -4.66 17.86 -12.38
CA GLN A 91 -4.03 16.65 -12.88
C GLN A 91 -3.06 16.96 -14.03
N THR A 92 -3.49 17.73 -15.03
CA THR A 92 -2.67 18.07 -16.21
C THR A 92 -1.41 18.83 -15.80
N ARG A 93 -1.55 19.82 -14.92
CA ARG A 93 -0.43 20.58 -14.37
C ARG A 93 0.56 19.66 -13.66
N ARG A 94 0.07 18.75 -12.80
CA ARG A 94 0.95 17.81 -12.07
C ARG A 94 1.67 16.85 -13.01
N LEU A 95 0.99 16.31 -14.03
CA LEU A 95 1.64 15.44 -15.02
C LEU A 95 2.72 16.18 -15.81
N LYS A 96 2.51 17.47 -16.10
CA LYS A 96 3.47 18.32 -16.81
C LYS A 96 4.68 18.68 -15.94
N GLU A 97 4.45 19.07 -14.68
CA GLU A 97 5.51 19.40 -13.70
C GLU A 97 6.55 18.27 -13.58
N HIS A 98 6.12 17.02 -13.72
CA HIS A 98 6.93 15.83 -13.50
C HIS A 98 7.27 15.06 -14.78
N GLU A 99 7.02 15.61 -15.97
CA GLU A 99 7.17 14.87 -17.23
C GLU A 99 8.59 14.35 -17.48
N ASN A 100 9.60 15.04 -16.94
CA ASN A 100 11.00 14.70 -17.14
C ASN A 100 11.57 13.82 -16.01
N ASP A 101 10.74 13.41 -15.04
CA ASP A 101 11.21 12.57 -13.95
C ASP A 101 11.69 11.21 -14.48
N PRO A 102 12.96 10.82 -14.25
CA PRO A 102 13.43 9.49 -14.62
C PRO A 102 12.69 8.42 -13.81
N ILE A 103 12.15 7.43 -14.52
CA ILE A 103 11.52 6.24 -13.94
C ILE A 103 12.49 5.06 -13.99
N MET A 104 13.11 4.85 -15.14
CA MET A 104 14.12 3.82 -15.41
C MET A 104 15.14 4.38 -16.42
N PRO A 105 16.32 3.76 -16.60
CA PRO A 105 17.26 4.20 -17.63
C PRO A 105 16.59 4.29 -19.01
N GLY A 106 16.59 5.48 -19.61
CA GLY A 106 15.96 5.73 -20.91
C GLY A 106 14.42 5.86 -20.89
N LEU A 107 13.79 5.90 -19.72
CA LEU A 107 12.34 6.04 -19.56
C LEU A 107 11.98 7.13 -18.53
N THR A 108 11.22 8.12 -18.97
CA THR A 108 10.69 9.21 -18.14
C THR A 108 9.21 9.00 -17.80
N PHE A 109 8.71 9.74 -16.81
CA PHE A 109 7.29 9.73 -16.49
C PHE A 109 6.43 10.26 -17.64
N GLY A 110 6.93 11.26 -18.37
CA GLY A 110 6.29 11.78 -19.57
C GLY A 110 6.07 10.70 -20.65
N ASP A 111 7.00 9.76 -20.78
CA ASP A 111 6.86 8.63 -21.72
C ASP A 111 5.69 7.72 -21.35
N LEU A 112 5.49 7.46 -20.05
CA LEU A 112 4.33 6.71 -19.53
C LEU A 112 3.02 7.46 -19.76
N VAL A 113 3.03 8.79 -19.55
CA VAL A 113 1.85 9.64 -19.68
C VAL A 113 1.40 9.79 -21.15
N ARG A 114 2.35 9.82 -22.11
CA ARG A 114 2.04 9.91 -23.55
C ARG A 114 1.23 8.72 -24.04
N ASN A 115 1.49 7.52 -23.51
CA ASN A 115 0.78 6.29 -23.86
C ASN A 115 -0.37 5.93 -22.90
N ARG A 116 -0.84 6.89 -22.10
CA ARG A 116 -1.90 6.62 -21.12
C ARG A 116 -3.21 6.23 -21.81
N VAL A 117 -3.86 5.20 -21.29
CA VAL A 117 -5.25 4.88 -21.63
C VAL A 117 -6.20 5.72 -20.77
N THR A 118 -5.94 5.76 -19.46
CA THR A 118 -6.70 6.55 -18.50
C THR A 118 -5.82 6.92 -17.32
N SER A 119 -6.13 8.04 -16.68
CA SER A 119 -5.49 8.45 -15.43
C SER A 119 -6.43 9.38 -14.65
N ASN A 120 -6.30 9.38 -13.33
CA ASN A 120 -7.01 10.32 -12.47
C ASN A 120 -6.11 10.81 -11.32
N MET A 121 -6.51 11.90 -10.67
CA MET A 121 -5.85 12.41 -9.48
C MET A 121 -6.86 12.44 -8.32
N THR A 122 -6.47 11.88 -7.17
CA THR A 122 -7.32 11.81 -5.99
C THR A 122 -6.49 11.96 -4.73
N ALA A 123 -7.08 12.56 -3.70
CA ALA A 123 -6.53 12.47 -2.35
C ALA A 123 -6.64 11.02 -1.85
N LEU A 124 -5.69 10.62 -1.01
CA LEU A 124 -5.61 9.29 -0.40
C LEU A 124 -5.83 9.43 1.11
N PRO A 125 -7.08 9.52 1.59
CA PRO A 125 -7.36 9.61 3.01
C PRO A 125 -7.03 8.29 3.70
N GLU A 126 -6.40 8.39 4.87
CA GLU A 126 -6.07 7.27 5.73
C GLU A 126 -6.95 7.31 6.98
N TYR A 127 -7.67 6.22 7.28
CA TYR A 127 -8.55 6.15 8.44
C TYR A 127 -8.84 4.71 8.86
N ALA A 128 -9.20 4.55 10.13
CA ALA A 128 -9.92 3.38 10.62
C ALA A 128 -11.03 3.88 11.56
N TYR A 129 -12.28 3.61 11.21
CA TYR A 129 -13.41 4.03 12.03
C TYR A 129 -13.44 3.27 13.37
N GLU A 130 -13.96 3.93 14.40
CA GLU A 130 -14.07 3.36 15.75
C GLU A 130 -15.22 2.35 15.88
N LYS A 131 -16.19 2.39 14.97
CA LYS A 131 -17.37 1.53 14.97
C LYS A 131 -17.67 1.04 13.56
N TRP A 132 -17.67 -0.27 13.37
CA TRP A 132 -17.84 -0.91 12.06
C TRP A 132 -19.25 -1.47 11.87
N SER A 133 -20.06 -1.52 12.92
CA SER A 133 -21.36 -2.19 12.85
C SER A 133 -22.49 -1.42 13.55
N TYR A 134 -23.70 -1.64 13.05
CA TYR A 134 -24.93 -1.17 13.66
C TYR A 134 -26.07 -2.14 13.37
N GLY A 135 -26.73 -2.64 14.42
CA GLY A 135 -27.75 -3.67 14.29
C GLY A 135 -27.20 -4.92 13.59
N ARG A 136 -27.77 -5.25 12.43
CA ARG A 136 -27.34 -6.40 11.60
C ARG A 136 -26.51 -5.99 10.38
N ILE A 137 -25.95 -4.79 10.39
CA ILE A 137 -25.11 -4.26 9.32
C ILE A 137 -23.67 -4.13 9.82
N ILE A 138 -22.70 -4.56 9.02
CA ILE A 138 -21.26 -4.38 9.26
C ILE A 138 -20.58 -3.82 8.00
N THR A 139 -19.65 -2.89 8.17
CA THR A 139 -18.75 -2.38 7.12
C THR A 139 -17.41 -3.09 7.19
N ILE A 140 -16.83 -3.39 6.02
CA ILE A 140 -15.52 -4.04 5.89
C ILE A 140 -14.73 -3.40 4.74
N GLY A 141 -13.41 -3.55 4.73
CA GLY A 141 -12.55 -2.93 3.72
C GLY A 141 -12.55 -1.40 3.82
N ASP A 142 -12.48 -0.70 2.69
CA ASP A 142 -12.44 0.77 2.62
C ASP A 142 -13.63 1.46 3.32
N ALA A 143 -14.77 0.77 3.48
CA ALA A 143 -15.92 1.30 4.21
C ALA A 143 -15.70 1.36 5.75
N ALA A 144 -14.72 0.62 6.27
CA ALA A 144 -14.37 0.58 7.69
C ALA A 144 -12.97 1.17 7.96
N HIS A 145 -12.03 0.92 7.04
CA HIS A 145 -10.64 1.31 7.16
C HIS A 145 -9.97 1.46 5.79
N LYS A 146 -9.19 2.52 5.61
CA LYS A 146 -8.46 2.83 4.39
C LYS A 146 -7.04 3.26 4.73
N PHE A 147 -6.09 2.82 3.93
CA PHE A 147 -4.67 3.16 4.08
C PHE A 147 -4.04 3.38 2.71
N GLU A 148 -2.82 3.90 2.71
CA GLU A 148 -2.05 4.17 1.49
C GLU A 148 -1.93 2.88 0.63
N PRO A 149 -2.37 2.89 -0.66
CA PRO A 149 -2.23 1.77 -1.59
C PRO A 149 -0.80 1.27 -1.88
N ILE A 150 0.25 1.98 -1.52
CA ILE A 150 1.66 1.67 -1.83
C ILE A 150 2.07 0.26 -1.40
N THR A 151 1.45 -0.23 -0.33
CA THR A 151 1.73 -1.58 0.20
C THR A 151 0.91 -2.68 -0.47
N GLY A 152 -0.06 -2.33 -1.33
CA GLY A 152 -0.98 -3.28 -1.96
C GLY A 152 -1.87 -4.04 -0.96
N HIS A 153 -1.93 -3.60 0.31
CA HIS A 153 -2.61 -4.35 1.35
C HIS A 153 -4.13 -4.09 1.42
N GLY A 154 -4.67 -3.12 0.66
CA GLY A 154 -6.08 -2.72 0.74
C GLY A 154 -7.02 -3.91 0.54
N GLY A 155 -6.91 -4.55 -0.63
CA GLY A 155 -7.68 -5.75 -0.97
C GLY A 155 -7.42 -6.92 -0.04
N ASN A 156 -6.15 -7.18 0.31
CA ASN A 156 -5.79 -8.26 1.23
C ASN A 156 -6.41 -8.06 2.62
N SER A 157 -6.41 -6.84 3.15
CA SER A 157 -7.04 -6.53 4.44
C SER A 157 -8.55 -6.71 4.40
N ALA A 158 -9.20 -6.35 3.29
CA ALA A 158 -10.63 -6.60 3.10
C ALA A 158 -10.95 -8.11 3.07
N ILE A 159 -10.12 -8.92 2.38
CA ILE A 159 -10.25 -10.38 2.34
C ILE A 159 -10.02 -10.99 3.73
N GLU A 160 -8.99 -10.55 4.45
CA GLU A 160 -8.73 -10.98 5.83
C GLU A 160 -9.96 -10.69 6.73
N THR A 161 -10.54 -9.49 6.64
CA THR A 161 -11.74 -9.13 7.41
C THR A 161 -12.96 -9.97 7.00
N ALA A 162 -13.16 -10.21 5.70
CA ALA A 162 -14.23 -11.08 5.21
C ALA A 162 -14.08 -12.52 5.71
N ALA A 163 -12.86 -13.07 5.71
CA ALA A 163 -12.58 -14.41 6.20
C ALA A 163 -12.90 -14.54 7.70
N VAL A 164 -12.50 -13.57 8.53
CA VAL A 164 -12.84 -13.55 9.96
C VAL A 164 -14.36 -13.52 10.15
N LEU A 165 -15.07 -12.63 9.42
CA LEU A 165 -16.52 -12.52 9.49
C LEU A 165 -17.23 -13.83 9.13
N VAL A 166 -16.87 -14.44 7.99
CA VAL A 166 -17.48 -15.69 7.52
C VAL A 166 -17.20 -16.83 8.50
N ASN A 167 -15.97 -16.95 8.99
CA ASN A 167 -15.61 -17.98 9.97
C ASN A 167 -16.44 -17.85 11.25
N SER A 168 -16.57 -16.65 11.80
CA SER A 168 -17.38 -16.40 13.00
C SER A 168 -18.87 -16.68 12.77
N LEU A 169 -19.42 -16.30 11.61
CA LEU A 169 -20.81 -16.59 11.25
C LEU A 169 -21.07 -18.09 11.12
N VAL A 170 -20.21 -18.82 10.40
CA VAL A 170 -20.36 -20.27 10.18
C VAL A 170 -20.27 -21.03 11.50
N MET A 171 -19.36 -20.63 12.39
CA MET A 171 -19.23 -21.24 13.71
C MET A 171 -20.52 -21.09 14.53
N GLU A 172 -21.05 -19.88 14.64
CA GLU A 172 -22.26 -19.62 15.43
C GLU A 172 -23.50 -20.28 14.79
N LEU A 173 -23.62 -20.28 13.46
CA LEU A 173 -24.72 -20.94 12.75
C LEU A 173 -24.73 -22.46 12.93
N LYS A 174 -23.55 -23.10 13.00
CA LYS A 174 -23.46 -24.54 13.27
C LYS A 174 -23.90 -24.90 14.69
N LEU A 175 -23.76 -23.98 15.64
CA LEU A 175 -24.24 -24.15 17.01
C LEU A 175 -25.73 -23.82 17.16
N SER A 176 -26.32 -23.12 16.18
CA SER A 176 -27.73 -22.76 16.19
C SER A 176 -28.62 -23.94 15.81
N SER A 177 -29.54 -24.30 16.69
CA SER A 177 -30.52 -25.37 16.46
C SER A 177 -31.60 -25.03 15.42
N CYS A 178 -31.83 -23.74 15.16
CA CYS A 178 -32.86 -23.26 14.23
C CYS A 178 -32.29 -22.60 12.97
N GLY A 179 -30.97 -22.60 12.79
CA GLY A 179 -30.31 -21.98 11.63
C GLY A 179 -30.42 -20.45 11.57
N THR A 180 -30.85 -19.80 12.67
CA THR A 180 -30.94 -18.34 12.76
C THR A 180 -30.11 -17.79 13.92
N LEU A 181 -29.73 -16.51 13.83
CA LEU A 181 -28.96 -15.80 14.84
C LEU A 181 -29.79 -14.65 15.42
N THR A 182 -29.81 -14.54 16.74
CA THR A 182 -30.41 -13.40 17.44
C THR A 182 -29.62 -12.11 17.16
N ALA A 183 -30.23 -10.95 17.42
CA ALA A 183 -29.54 -9.67 17.25
C ALA A 183 -28.31 -9.55 18.16
N SER A 184 -28.38 -10.13 19.37
CA SER A 184 -27.25 -10.16 20.32
C SER A 184 -26.09 -10.99 19.77
N GLN A 185 -26.36 -12.20 19.24
CA GLN A 185 -25.32 -13.05 18.63
C GLN A 185 -24.66 -12.38 17.44
N VAL A 186 -25.44 -11.75 16.54
CA VAL A 186 -24.89 -11.00 15.42
C VAL A 186 -24.00 -9.85 15.89
N LYS A 187 -24.44 -9.10 16.92
CA LYS A 187 -23.63 -8.05 17.51
C LYS A 187 -22.31 -8.60 18.07
N SER A 188 -22.34 -9.69 18.83
CA SER A 188 -21.14 -10.33 19.38
C SER A 188 -20.16 -10.76 18.28
N ILE A 189 -20.65 -11.33 17.18
CA ILE A 189 -19.83 -11.68 16.01
C ILE A 189 -19.17 -10.44 15.42
N PHE A 190 -19.93 -9.37 15.21
CA PHE A 190 -19.40 -8.13 14.63
C PHE A 190 -18.37 -7.44 15.53
N ASP A 191 -18.63 -7.40 16.84
CA ASP A 191 -17.69 -6.86 17.83
C ASP A 191 -16.37 -7.65 17.81
N GLU A 192 -16.45 -8.98 17.68
CA GLU A 192 -15.28 -9.84 17.59
C GLU A 192 -14.48 -9.63 16.29
N VAL A 193 -15.16 -9.53 15.15
CA VAL A 193 -14.53 -9.19 13.86
C VAL A 193 -13.76 -7.87 13.98
N GLN A 194 -14.42 -6.84 14.51
CA GLN A 194 -13.77 -5.54 14.70
C GLN A 194 -12.59 -5.64 15.68
N ARG A 195 -12.73 -6.35 16.80
CA ARG A 195 -11.66 -6.54 17.78
C ARG A 195 -10.42 -7.19 17.16
N ILE A 196 -10.61 -8.25 16.38
CA ILE A 196 -9.51 -8.97 15.69
C ILE A 196 -8.85 -8.06 14.64
N ARG A 197 -9.64 -7.31 13.89
CA ARG A 197 -9.17 -6.61 12.68
C ARG A 197 -8.70 -5.18 12.92
N LEU A 198 -9.24 -4.45 13.90
CA LEU A 198 -8.96 -3.03 14.11
C LEU A 198 -7.48 -2.77 14.44
N ALA A 199 -6.88 -3.58 15.31
CA ALA A 199 -5.46 -3.45 15.64
C ALA A 199 -4.56 -3.68 14.42
N ARG A 200 -4.88 -4.70 13.61
CA ARG A 200 -4.17 -4.99 12.35
C ARG A 200 -4.34 -3.84 11.35
N ALA A 201 -5.56 -3.32 11.18
CA ALA A 201 -5.84 -2.22 10.26
C ALA A 201 -5.07 -0.95 10.64
N ARG A 202 -5.06 -0.58 11.93
CA ARG A 202 -4.27 0.56 12.44
C ARG A 202 -2.77 0.38 12.22
N LYS A 203 -2.26 -0.83 12.41
CA LYS A 203 -0.84 -1.14 12.11
C LYS A 203 -0.55 -0.99 10.61
N LEU A 204 -1.42 -1.48 9.74
CA LEU A 204 -1.27 -1.35 8.29
C LEU A 204 -1.32 0.12 7.82
N ILE A 205 -2.18 0.94 8.42
CA ILE A 205 -2.20 2.40 8.18
C ILE A 205 -0.82 2.99 8.51
N ALA A 206 -0.34 2.80 9.74
CA ALA A 206 0.95 3.35 10.16
C ALA A 206 2.12 2.87 9.28
N GLN A 207 2.15 1.58 8.95
CA GLN A 207 3.19 1.00 8.09
C GLN A 207 3.14 1.55 6.66
N SER A 208 1.95 1.70 6.08
CA SER A 208 1.82 2.22 4.71
C SER A 208 2.20 3.70 4.65
N HIS A 209 1.84 4.47 5.68
CA HIS A 209 2.25 5.86 5.83
C HIS A 209 3.78 6.00 5.92
N GLU A 210 4.43 5.20 6.78
CA GLU A 210 5.89 5.24 6.95
C GLU A 210 6.64 4.77 5.71
N GLN A 211 6.11 3.77 5.00
CA GLN A 211 6.65 3.34 3.71
C GLN A 211 6.60 4.49 2.70
N GLN A 212 5.45 5.14 2.53
CA GLN A 212 5.34 6.27 1.58
C GLN A 212 6.30 7.40 1.94
N ARG A 213 6.45 7.75 3.23
CA ARG A 213 7.43 8.76 3.66
C ARG A 213 8.87 8.37 3.35
N THR A 214 9.19 7.09 3.43
CA THR A 214 10.50 6.53 3.08
C THR A 214 10.74 6.61 1.58
N GLU A 215 9.75 6.22 0.76
CA GLU A 215 9.85 6.31 -0.71
C GLU A 215 9.91 7.76 -1.20
N ALA A 216 9.25 8.69 -0.50
CA ALA A 216 9.30 10.12 -0.74
C ALA A 216 10.51 10.84 -0.07
N MET A 217 11.47 10.07 0.46
CA MET A 217 12.70 10.58 1.10
C MET A 217 12.48 11.66 2.17
N GLU A 218 11.34 11.64 2.87
CA GLU A 218 10.96 12.68 3.85
C GLU A 218 11.63 12.51 5.22
N THR A 219 12.48 11.50 5.36
CA THR A 219 13.25 11.27 6.59
C THR A 219 14.64 11.89 6.45
N PRO A 220 15.13 12.67 7.44
CA PRO A 220 16.41 13.40 7.36
C PRO A 220 17.64 12.55 7.03
N PHE A 221 17.60 11.25 7.35
CA PHE A 221 18.70 10.31 7.07
C PHE A 221 18.82 9.89 5.60
N ILE A 222 17.74 10.03 4.81
CA ILE A 222 17.72 9.61 3.40
C ILE A 222 18.03 10.80 2.48
N SER A 223 17.60 12.01 2.83
CA SER A 223 17.94 13.23 2.07
C SER A 223 19.43 13.55 2.08
N SER A 224 20.21 13.01 3.02
CA SER A 224 21.66 13.25 3.15
C SER A 224 22.56 12.27 2.40
N LEU A 225 22.00 11.35 1.59
CA LEU A 225 22.75 10.31 0.86
C LEU A 225 23.10 10.69 -0.59
N HIS A 226 22.92 11.96 -0.96
CA HIS A 226 23.27 12.53 -2.28
C HIS A 226 24.41 13.54 -2.18
#